data_AF-A0A238ZML1-F1
#
_entry.id   AF-A0A238ZML1-F1
#
_cell.length_a   1.000
_cell.length_b   1.000
_cell.length_c   1.000
_cell.angle_alpha   90.00
_cell.angle_beta   90.00
_cell.angle_gamma   90.00
#
_symmetry.space_group_name_H-M   'P 1'
#
loop_
_entity.id
_entity.type
_entity.pdbx_description
1 polymer ?
#
loop_
_entity_poly.entity_id
_entity_poly.type
_entity_poly.pdbx_seq_one_letter_code
_entity_poly.pdbx_strand_id
1 'polypeptide(L)'
;MGSFMEKSMDWSLGAVAFITVVMYAFLPLGIFGNNLDFEHYLLPKVVVALIVALVSAKLYISFFKARKPAPEVFCFGLITTLGITGLLTYVLLDLGLKLVGLY
;
A
#
# COMPACT_ATOMS: atom_id res chain seq x y z
N MET A 1 8.55 6.46 35.30
CA MET A 1 7.29 5.73 35.01
C MET A 1 6.51 6.33 33.85
N GLY A 2 6.48 7.67 33.69
CA GLY A 2 5.84 8.33 32.53
C GLY A 2 6.41 7.97 31.16
N SER A 3 7.75 7.89 31.00
CA SER A 3 8.36 7.68 29.67
C SER A 3 8.16 6.27 29.08
N PHE A 4 7.91 5.25 29.91
CA PHE A 4 7.66 3.89 29.43
C PHE A 4 6.21 3.73 28.97
N MET A 5 5.29 4.41 29.64
CA MET A 5 3.87 4.40 29.34
C MET A 5 3.57 5.18 28.05
N GLU A 6 4.17 6.35 27.84
CA GLU A 6 4.12 7.07 26.55
C GLU A 6 4.67 6.22 25.41
N LYS A 7 5.85 5.62 25.59
CA LYS A 7 6.47 4.79 24.56
C LYS A 7 5.61 3.57 24.21
N SER A 8 5.00 2.90 25.19
CA SER A 8 4.09 1.78 24.92
C SER A 8 2.83 2.22 24.15
N MET A 9 2.34 3.42 24.43
CA MET A 9 1.15 3.99 23.78
C MET A 9 1.42 4.33 22.30
N ASP A 10 2.59 4.89 21.99
CA ASP A 10 3.03 5.17 20.62
C ASP A 10 3.18 3.89 19.78
N TRP A 11 3.73 2.82 20.37
CA TRP A 11 3.84 1.53 19.71
C TRP A 11 2.47 0.90 19.43
N SER A 12 1.52 0.99 20.37
CA SER A 12 0.16 0.52 20.15
C SER A 12 -0.59 1.32 19.08
N LEU A 13 -0.40 2.65 19.04
CA LEU A 13 -0.95 3.51 17.99
C LEU A 13 -0.35 3.17 16.62
N GLY A 14 0.97 2.94 16.54
CA GLY A 14 1.64 2.47 15.34
C GLY A 14 1.14 1.11 14.86
N ALA A 15 0.88 0.17 15.78
CA ALA A 15 0.33 -1.14 15.47
C ALA A 15 -1.12 -1.06 14.97
N VAL A 16 -1.98 -0.24 15.59
CA VAL A 16 -3.35 -0.03 15.13
C VAL A 16 -3.37 0.65 13.77
N ALA A 17 -2.51 1.67 13.55
CA ALA A 17 -2.33 2.27 12.24
C ALA A 17 -1.90 1.22 11.20
N PHE A 18 -0.96 0.33 11.56
CA PHE A 18 -0.52 -0.78 10.69
C PHE A 18 -1.66 -1.68 10.30
N ILE A 19 -2.40 -2.18 11.28
CA ILE A 19 -3.53 -3.07 11.04
C ILE A 19 -4.58 -2.38 10.18
N THR A 20 -4.92 -1.12 10.48
CA THR A 20 -5.91 -0.36 9.71
C THR A 20 -5.47 -0.16 8.27
N VAL A 21 -4.21 0.19 8.05
CA VAL A 21 -3.61 0.34 6.73
C VAL A 21 -3.59 -0.99 5.96
N VAL A 22 -3.15 -2.07 6.62
CA VAL A 22 -3.09 -3.40 6.03
C VAL A 22 -4.49 -3.81 5.61
N MET A 23 -5.48 -3.69 6.50
CA MET A 23 -6.88 -3.98 6.16
C MET A 23 -7.39 -3.12 4.99
N TYR A 24 -7.05 -1.83 4.93
CA TYR A 24 -7.40 -0.97 3.80
C TYR A 24 -6.67 -1.35 2.51
N ALA A 25 -5.41 -1.78 2.60
CA ALA A 25 -4.62 -2.25 1.47
C ALA A 25 -5.20 -3.54 0.89
N PHE A 26 -5.75 -4.40 1.73
CA PHE A 26 -6.41 -5.65 1.33
C PHE A 26 -7.89 -5.46 0.96
N LEU A 27 -8.49 -4.30 1.23
CA LEU A 27 -9.88 -3.99 0.89
C LEU A 27 -10.19 -4.17 -0.61
N PRO A 28 -9.34 -3.71 -1.55
CA PRO A 28 -9.53 -3.97 -2.97
C PRO A 28 -9.52 -5.47 -3.30
N LEU A 29 -8.66 -6.26 -2.64
CA LEU A 29 -8.66 -7.72 -2.82
C LEU A 29 -9.93 -8.37 -2.28
N GLY A 30 -10.51 -7.85 -1.20
CA GLY A 30 -11.80 -8.33 -0.69
C GLY A 30 -12.98 -7.99 -1.59
N ILE A 31 -13.02 -6.77 -2.14
CA ILE A 31 -14.11 -6.29 -3.00
C ILE A 31 -14.04 -6.92 -4.39
N PHE A 32 -12.83 -7.02 -4.95
CA PHE A 32 -12.62 -7.50 -6.32
C PHE A 32 -12.12 -8.94 -6.38
N GLY A 33 -11.94 -9.63 -5.25
CA GLY A 33 -11.33 -10.97 -5.15
C GLY A 33 -11.90 -12.02 -6.11
N ASN A 34 -13.23 -12.10 -6.20
CA ASN A 34 -13.89 -13.03 -7.12
C ASN A 34 -13.78 -12.63 -8.60
N ASN A 35 -13.46 -11.36 -8.84
CA ASN A 35 -13.27 -10.76 -10.16
C ASN A 35 -11.79 -10.45 -10.41
N LEU A 36 -10.84 -11.08 -9.71
CA LEU A 36 -9.42 -10.94 -10.00
C LEU A 36 -8.92 -12.16 -10.74
N ASP A 37 -8.32 -11.94 -11.90
CA ASP A 37 -7.65 -13.02 -12.61
C ASP A 37 -6.14 -13.00 -12.36
N PHE A 38 -5.69 -14.04 -11.65
CA PHE A 38 -4.30 -14.26 -11.32
C PHE A 38 -3.55 -15.07 -12.40
N GLU A 39 -4.22 -15.59 -13.43
CA GLU A 39 -3.53 -16.34 -14.49
C GLU A 39 -3.12 -15.45 -15.67
N HIS A 40 -4.03 -14.62 -16.20
CA HIS A 40 -3.72 -13.87 -17.41
C HIS A 40 -2.91 -12.61 -17.11
N TYR A 41 -1.85 -12.40 -17.89
CA TYR A 41 -1.00 -11.20 -17.81
C TYR A 41 -0.43 -10.93 -16.40
N LEU A 42 -0.23 -11.96 -15.57
CA LEU A 42 0.29 -11.81 -14.21
C LEU A 42 1.61 -11.06 -14.19
N LEU A 43 2.57 -11.44 -15.03
CA LEU A 43 3.90 -10.84 -15.06
C LEU A 43 3.86 -9.35 -15.48
N PRO A 44 3.17 -8.96 -16.58
CA PRO A 44 2.92 -7.55 -16.89
C PRO A 44 2.23 -6.78 -15.75
N LYS A 45 1.17 -7.33 -15.15
CA LYS A 45 0.43 -6.68 -14.06
C LYS A 45 1.34 -6.42 -12.85
N VAL A 46 2.15 -7.40 -12.46
CA VAL A 46 3.10 -7.29 -11.35
C VAL A 46 4.20 -6.27 -11.65
N VAL A 47 4.77 -6.29 -12.86
CA VAL A 47 5.82 -5.34 -13.25
C VAL A 47 5.30 -3.91 -13.23
N VAL A 48 4.12 -3.65 -13.82
CA VAL A 48 3.53 -2.30 -13.81
C VAL A 48 3.18 -1.88 -12.39
N ALA A 49 2.56 -2.76 -11.60
CA ALA A 49 2.26 -2.50 -10.19
C ALA A 49 3.53 -2.14 -9.39
N LEU A 50 4.63 -2.85 -9.61
CA LEU A 50 5.92 -2.57 -8.98
C LEU A 50 6.48 -1.20 -9.39
N ILE A 51 6.45 -0.88 -10.69
CA ILE A 51 6.93 0.42 -11.20
C ILE A 51 6.12 1.56 -10.56
N VAL A 52 4.79 1.46 -10.58
CA VAL A 52 3.92 2.49 -9.99
C VAL A 52 4.13 2.61 -8.48
N ALA A 53 4.28 1.49 -7.77
CA ALA A 53 4.60 1.50 -6.35
C ALA A 53 5.93 2.22 -6.05
N LEU A 54 6.98 1.95 -6.83
CA LEU A 54 8.29 2.60 -6.68
C LEU A 54 8.21 4.12 -6.96
N VAL A 55 7.45 4.53 -7.98
CA VAL A 55 7.22 5.96 -8.27
C VAL A 55 6.49 6.63 -7.11
N SER A 56 5.42 6.01 -6.60
CA SER A 56 4.68 6.53 -5.45
C SER A 56 5.54 6.60 -4.19
N ALA A 57 6.41 5.60 -3.95
CA ALA A 57 7.35 5.65 -2.84
C ALA A 57 8.33 6.82 -2.98
N LYS A 58 8.82 7.11 -4.19
CA LYS A 58 9.67 8.28 -4.43
C LYS A 58 8.93 9.60 -4.13
N LEU A 59 7.67 9.70 -4.53
CA LEU A 59 6.82 10.87 -4.22
C LEU A 59 6.58 11.00 -2.72
N TYR A 60 6.30 9.90 -2.02
CA TYR A 60 6.15 9.86 -0.57
C TYR A 60 7.42 10.32 0.14
N ILE A 61 8.61 9.83 -0.27
CA ILE A 61 9.90 10.26 0.31
C ILE A 61 10.10 11.77 0.12
N SER A 62 9.78 12.29 -1.06
CA SER A 62 9.86 13.73 -1.34
C SER A 62 8.94 14.54 -0.41
N PHE A 63 7.69 14.09 -0.25
CA PHE A 63 6.70 14.70 0.64
C PHE A 63 7.15 14.65 2.11
N PHE A 64 7.68 13.51 2.55
CA PHE A 64 8.18 13.33 3.91
C PHE A 64 9.36 14.28 4.20
N LYS A 65 10.31 14.41 3.27
CA LYS A 65 11.44 15.34 3.41
C LYS A 65 10.97 16.80 3.54
N ALA A 66 9.91 17.19 2.85
CA ALA A 66 9.36 18.54 2.93
C ALA A 66 8.65 18.84 4.26
N ARG A 67 7.96 17.85 4.84
CA ARG A 67 7.13 18.02 6.06
C ARG A 67 7.86 17.69 7.37
N LYS A 68 9.01 17.01 7.31
CA LYS A 68 9.77 16.50 8.46
C LYS A 68 8.90 15.85 9.57
N PRO A 69 8.04 14.86 9.26
CA PRO A 69 7.33 14.11 10.30
C PRO A 69 8.29 13.29 11.18
N ALA A 70 7.76 12.71 12.27
CA ALA A 70 8.50 11.77 13.12
C ALA A 70 9.05 10.57 12.31
N PRO A 71 10.27 10.09 12.60
CA PRO A 71 10.94 9.05 11.82
C PRO A 71 10.21 7.70 11.79
N GLU A 72 9.42 7.39 12.82
CA GLU A 72 8.59 6.19 12.88
C GLU A 72 7.52 6.19 11.79
N VAL A 73 6.99 7.37 11.46
CA VAL A 73 5.97 7.57 10.43
C VAL A 73 6.55 7.34 9.03
N PHE A 74 7.87 7.50 8.85
CA PHE A 74 8.53 7.30 7.57
C PHE A 74 8.46 5.85 7.11
N CYS A 75 9.02 4.93 7.90
CA CYS A 75 9.05 3.50 7.57
C CYS A 75 7.63 2.98 7.39
N PHE A 76 6.75 3.42 8.30
CA PHE A 76 5.35 3.07 8.26
C PHE A 76 4.66 3.51 6.96
N GLY A 77 4.72 4.80 6.64
CA GLY A 77 4.07 5.35 5.45
C GLY A 77 4.69 4.85 4.16
N LEU A 78 5.98 4.50 4.14
CA LEU A 78 6.66 3.98 2.96
C LEU A 78 6.21 2.54 2.64
N ILE A 79 6.16 1.65 3.64
CA ILE A 79 5.62 0.29 3.49
C ILE A 79 4.15 0.35 3.05
N THR A 80 3.39 1.24 3.68
CA THR A 80 1.98 1.48 3.35
C THR A 80 1.81 1.90 1.90
N THR A 81 2.58 2.90 1.47
CA THR A 81 2.52 3.45 0.11
C THR A 81 2.87 2.39 -0.92
N LEU A 82 3.92 1.60 -0.68
CA LEU A 82 4.30 0.51 -1.58
C LEU A 82 3.20 -0.56 -1.67
N GLY A 83 2.70 -1.02 -0.52
CA GLY A 83 1.70 -2.08 -0.46
C GLY A 83 0.38 -1.67 -1.09
N ILE A 84 -0.20 -0.55 -0.65
CA ILE A 84 -1.49 -0.05 -1.17
C ILE A 84 -1.37 0.27 -2.65
N THR A 85 -0.37 1.03 -3.07
CA THR A 85 -0.28 1.48 -4.47
C THR A 85 -0.06 0.31 -5.41
N GLY A 86 0.83 -0.63 -5.07
CA GLY A 86 1.07 -1.81 -5.91
C GLY A 86 -0.19 -2.65 -6.07
N LEU A 87 -0.90 -2.88 -4.97
CA LEU A 87 -2.08 -3.74 -4.93
C LEU A 87 -3.29 -3.09 -5.62
N LEU A 88 -3.51 -1.78 -5.43
CA LEU A 88 -4.51 -1.02 -6.20
C LEU A 88 -4.19 -1.01 -7.70
N THR A 89 -2.94 -0.79 -8.07
CA THR A 89 -2.53 -0.76 -9.48
C THR A 89 -2.77 -2.12 -10.13
N TYR A 90 -2.43 -3.21 -9.44
CA TYR A 90 -2.69 -4.57 -9.91
C TYR A 90 -4.19 -4.79 -10.17
N VAL A 91 -5.03 -4.44 -9.20
CA VAL A 91 -6.50 -4.59 -9.29
C VAL A 91 -7.08 -3.75 -10.43
N LEU A 92 -6.62 -2.50 -10.59
CA LEU A 92 -7.06 -1.62 -11.66
C LEU A 92 -6.64 -2.13 -13.05
N LEU A 93 -5.44 -2.70 -13.17
CA LEU A 93 -4.99 -3.31 -14.42
C LEU A 93 -5.83 -4.55 -14.78
N ASP A 94 -6.14 -5.39 -13.79
CA ASP A 94 -7.01 -6.55 -14.00
C ASP A 94 -8.41 -6.14 -14.48
N LEU A 95 -9.03 -5.20 -13.77
CA LEU A 95 -10.32 -4.62 -14.17
C LEU A 95 -10.25 -3.97 -15.55
N GLY A 96 -9.18 -3.23 -15.85
CA GLY A 96 -8.98 -2.58 -17.14
C GLY A 96 -8.87 -3.59 -18.29
N LEU A 97 -8.13 -4.67 -18.11
CA LEU A 97 -8.00 -5.73 -19.11
C LEU A 97 -9.34 -6.44 -19.36
N LYS A 98 -10.14 -6.64 -18.31
CA LYS A 98 -11.51 -7.17 -18.42
C LYS A 98 -12.44 -6.25 -19.20
N LEU A 99 -12.38 -4.94 -18.94
CA LEU A 99 -13.19 -3.96 -19.66
C LEU A 99 -12.86 -3.89 -21.16
N VAL A 100 -11.61 -4.15 -21.53
CA VAL A 100 -11.16 -4.15 -22.93
C VAL A 100 -11.39 -5.51 -23.62
N GLY A 101 -11.91 -6.51 -22.90
CA GLY A 101 -12.20 -7.84 -23.44
C GLY A 101 -10.95 -8.64 -23.81
N LEU A 102 -9.78 -8.24 -23.28
CA LEU A 102 -8.53 -9.00 -23.37
C LEU A 102 -8.47 -10.13 -22.34
N TYR A 103 -9.52 -10.22 -21.51
CA TYR A 103 -9.83 -11.31 -20.60
C TYR A 103 -11.32 -11.30 -20.24
#